data_AF-U2V9A5-F1
#
_entry.id   AF-U2V9A5-F1
#
_cell.length_a   1.000
_cell.length_b   1.000
_cell.length_c   1.000
_cell.angle_alpha   90.00
_cell.angle_beta   90.00
_cell.angle_gamma   90.00
#
_symmetry.space_group_name_H-M   'P 1'
#
loop_
_entity.id
_entity.type
_entity.pdbx_description
1 polymer ?
#
loop_
_entity_poly.entity_id
_entity_poly.type
_entity_poly.pdbx_seq_one_letter_code
_entity_poly.pdbx_strand_id
1 'polypeptide(L)'
;MEKKIQKIIIILCFGMIISCSSVGKRVVPNSAVVSRDVIMNNSIEEVKKKFSETVGTQHVGLYKKGFRNWKVILYGAQAYYQVIVTEDGKIVSSERLEYK
;
A
#
# COMPACT_ATOMS: atom_id res chain seq x y z
N MET A 1 -36.88 -37.87 19.61
CA MET A 1 -36.61 -36.95 18.48
C MET A 1 -35.74 -35.76 18.89
N GLU A 2 -35.92 -35.21 20.09
CA GLU A 2 -35.16 -34.04 20.60
C GLU A 2 -33.63 -34.19 20.57
N LYS A 3 -33.08 -35.32 21.04
CA LYS A 3 -31.61 -35.53 21.06
C LYS A 3 -30.95 -35.52 19.66
N LYS A 4 -31.69 -35.90 18.61
CA LYS A 4 -31.21 -35.85 17.22
C LYS A 4 -31.17 -34.41 16.70
N ILE A 5 -32.21 -33.62 17.01
CA ILE A 5 -32.31 -32.20 16.64
C ILE A 5 -31.19 -31.41 17.32
N GLN A 6 -30.95 -31.68 18.61
CA GLN A 6 -29.89 -31.02 19.38
C GLN A 6 -28.49 -31.27 18.79
N LYS A 7 -28.21 -32.50 18.34
CA LYS A 7 -26.96 -32.85 17.65
C LYS A 7 -26.80 -32.12 16.32
N ILE A 8 -27.88 -32.00 15.54
CA ILE A 8 -27.87 -31.30 14.25
C ILE A 8 -27.59 -29.81 14.45
N ILE A 9 -28.21 -29.19 15.46
CA ILE A 9 -27.99 -27.77 15.79
C ILE A 9 -26.52 -27.52 16.17
N ILE A 10 -25.94 -28.37 17.01
CA ILE A 10 -24.53 -28.24 17.42
C ILE A 10 -23.59 -28.30 16.20
N ILE A 11 -23.80 -29.26 15.29
CA ILE A 11 -22.98 -29.41 14.09
C ILE A 11 -23.10 -28.18 13.16
N LEU A 12 -24.32 -27.64 13.01
CA LEU A 12 -24.54 -26.43 12.21
C LEU A 12 -23.84 -25.20 12.81
N CYS A 13 -23.87 -25.05 14.14
CA CYS A 13 -23.18 -23.98 14.83
C CYS A 13 -21.66 -24.05 14.65
N PHE A 14 -21.07 -25.25 14.72
CA PHE A 14 -19.63 -25.42 14.47
C PHE A 14 -19.23 -25.18 13.00
N GLY A 15 -20.08 -25.55 12.03
CA GLY A 15 -19.84 -25.27 10.61
C GLY A 15 -19.79 -23.77 10.28
N MET A 16 -20.61 -22.95 10.96
CA MET A 16 -20.62 -21.50 10.76
C MET A 16 -19.36 -20.79 11.29
N ILE A 17 -18.70 -21.34 12.31
CA ILE A 17 -17.50 -20.74 12.92
C ILE A 17 -16.26 -20.88 12.01
N ILE A 18 -16.23 -21.89 11.15
CA ILE A 18 -15.07 -22.19 10.26
C ILE A 18 -15.09 -21.33 8.98
N SER A 19 -16.19 -20.64 8.67
CA SER A 19 -16.40 -20.02 7.35
C SER A 19 -15.81 -18.61 7.18
N CYS A 20 -15.27 -17.97 8.22
CA CYS A 20 -14.87 -16.55 8.15
C CYS A 20 -13.37 -16.31 7.92
N SER A 21 -12.55 -17.35 7.77
CA SER A 21 -11.10 -17.20 7.52
C SER A 21 -10.76 -16.96 6.04
N SER A 22 -11.65 -16.36 5.25
CA SER A 22 -11.32 -15.94 3.88
C SER A 22 -10.46 -14.69 3.94
N VAL A 23 -9.14 -14.87 4.02
CA VAL A 23 -8.18 -13.79 3.82
C VAL A 23 -8.17 -13.49 2.33
N GLY A 24 -8.97 -12.51 1.90
CA GLY A 24 -9.06 -12.12 0.50
C GLY A 24 -7.67 -11.89 -0.10
N LYS A 25 -7.27 -12.74 -1.05
CA LYS A 25 -6.02 -12.56 -1.80
C LYS A 25 -6.23 -11.42 -2.79
N ARG A 26 -5.59 -10.28 -2.56
CA ARG A 26 -5.52 -9.21 -3.56
C ARG A 26 -4.60 -9.70 -4.68
N VAL A 27 -5.18 -10.06 -5.82
CA VAL A 27 -4.43 -10.43 -7.01
C VAL A 27 -4.21 -9.16 -7.82
N VAL A 28 -2.99 -8.64 -7.82
CA VAL A 28 -2.57 -7.59 -8.74
C VAL A 28 -1.86 -8.29 -9.91
N PRO A 29 -2.28 -8.07 -11.17
CA PRO A 29 -1.56 -8.62 -12.31
C PRO A 29 -0.10 -8.17 -12.27
N ASN A 30 0.85 -9.09 -12.43
CA ASN A 30 2.27 -8.75 -12.42
C ASN A 30 2.62 -7.69 -13.48
N SER A 31 1.89 -7.66 -14.59
CA SER A 31 2.03 -6.65 -15.65
C SER A 31 1.67 -5.24 -15.22
N ALA A 32 0.93 -5.08 -14.12
CA ALA A 32 0.57 -3.80 -13.54
C ALA A 32 1.55 -3.34 -12.46
N VAL A 33 2.57 -4.12 -12.10
CA VAL A 33 3.55 -3.73 -11.08
C VAL A 33 4.77 -3.13 -11.76
N VAL A 34 5.02 -1.84 -11.54
CA VAL A 34 6.20 -1.16 -12.10
C VAL A 34 7.43 -1.37 -11.23
N SER A 35 8.61 -1.14 -11.82
CA SER A 35 9.88 -1.27 -11.11
C SER A 35 10.04 -0.20 -10.03
N ARG A 36 10.93 -0.48 -9.07
CA ARG A 36 11.31 0.47 -8.00
C ARG A 36 11.80 1.81 -8.56
N ASP A 37 12.53 1.78 -9.66
CA ASP A 37 13.07 2.99 -10.30
C ASP A 37 11.98 3.87 -10.90
N VAL A 38 10.94 3.25 -11.47
CA VAL A 38 9.76 3.99 -11.96
C VAL A 38 9.04 4.69 -10.80
N ILE A 39 8.84 3.98 -9.67
CA ILE A 39 8.24 4.59 -8.46
C ILE A 39 9.05 5.79 -7.97
N MET A 40 10.38 5.64 -7.91
CA MET A 40 11.30 6.69 -7.50
C MET A 40 11.22 7.91 -8.43
N ASN A 41 11.35 7.69 -9.74
CA ASN A 41 11.37 8.75 -10.74
C ASN A 41 10.04 9.52 -10.79
N ASN A 42 8.91 8.81 -10.76
CA ASN A 42 7.59 9.44 -10.69
C ASN A 42 7.44 10.32 -9.44
N SER A 43 7.98 9.87 -8.30
CA SER A 43 7.91 10.63 -7.05
C SER A 43 8.81 11.87 -7.06
N ILE A 44 10.02 11.77 -7.64
CA ILE A 44 10.91 12.93 -7.83
C ILE A 44 10.26 13.95 -8.76
N GLU A 45 9.65 13.50 -9.85
CA GLU A 45 8.96 14.35 -10.81
C GLU A 45 7.74 15.05 -10.18
N GLU A 46 6.97 14.34 -9.36
CA GLU A 46 5.85 14.90 -8.60
C GLU A 46 6.33 16.02 -7.66
N VAL A 47 7.40 15.81 -6.88
CA VAL A 47 7.94 16.84 -5.99
C VAL A 47 8.44 18.05 -6.78
N LYS A 48 9.14 17.82 -7.89
CA LYS A 48 9.61 18.89 -8.78
C LYS A 48 8.47 19.71 -9.35
N LYS A 49 7.39 19.06 -9.81
CA LYS A 49 6.24 19.76 -10.41
C LYS A 49 5.40 20.49 -9.37
N LYS A 50 5.09 19.83 -8.25
CA LYS A 50 4.13 20.34 -7.27
C LYS A 50 4.73 21.30 -6.26
N PHE A 51 5.99 21.08 -5.87
CA PHE A 51 6.67 21.87 -4.83
C PHE A 51 7.86 22.68 -5.36
N SER A 52 8.13 22.62 -6.68
CA SER A 52 9.22 23.34 -7.33
C SER A 52 10.61 23.03 -6.75
N GLU A 53 10.79 21.83 -6.19
CA GLU A 53 12.05 21.40 -5.59
C GLU A 53 12.62 20.16 -6.29
N THR A 54 13.93 20.17 -6.54
CA THR A 54 14.62 19.02 -7.15
C THR A 54 15.32 18.22 -6.07
N VAL A 55 15.00 16.93 -5.98
CA VAL A 55 15.62 15.98 -5.05
C VAL A 55 16.44 14.96 -5.81
N GLY A 56 17.69 14.75 -5.39
CA GLY A 56 18.57 13.73 -5.97
C GLY A 56 18.12 12.31 -5.59
N THR A 57 18.40 11.34 -6.45
CA THR A 57 18.01 9.92 -6.23
C THR A 57 18.63 9.33 -4.96
N GLN A 58 19.82 9.80 -4.56
CA GLN A 58 20.48 9.42 -3.32
C GLN A 58 19.75 9.87 -2.04
N HIS A 59 18.77 10.79 -2.16
CA HIS A 59 17.99 11.35 -1.06
C HIS A 59 16.54 10.82 -1.04
N VAL A 60 16.31 9.61 -1.56
CA VAL A 60 14.98 8.99 -1.64
C VAL A 60 14.91 7.70 -0.81
N GLY A 61 14.03 7.70 0.19
CA GLY A 61 13.63 6.53 0.96
C GLY A 61 12.39 5.87 0.38
N LEU A 62 12.45 4.56 0.11
CA LEU A 62 11.34 3.80 -0.46
C LEU A 62 10.87 2.75 0.54
N TYR A 63 9.59 2.80 0.90
CA TYR A 63 8.97 1.87 1.84
C TYR A 63 7.75 1.17 1.20
N LYS A 64 7.73 -0.16 1.25
CA LYS A 64 6.61 -0.99 0.77
C LYS A 64 6.20 -1.98 1.85
N LYS A 65 4.91 -2.02 2.21
CA LYS A 65 4.36 -2.99 3.16
C LYS A 65 3.44 -3.99 2.45
N GLY A 66 4.01 -5.13 2.00
CA GLY A 66 3.28 -6.15 1.26
C GLY A 66 2.74 -5.64 -0.08
N PHE A 67 1.49 -5.98 -0.41
CA PHE A 67 0.78 -5.56 -1.63
C PHE A 67 0.03 -4.22 -1.46
N ARG A 68 0.66 -3.26 -0.77
CA ARG A 68 0.11 -1.92 -0.55
C ARG A 68 0.87 -0.89 -1.38
N ASN A 69 0.29 0.29 -1.50
CA ASN A 69 0.94 1.47 -2.07
C ASN A 69 2.33 1.68 -1.46
N TRP A 70 3.25 2.11 -2.30
CA TRP A 70 4.55 2.62 -1.91
C TRP A 70 4.38 3.92 -1.13
N LYS A 71 5.15 4.03 -0.05
CA LYS A 71 5.40 5.28 0.65
C LYS A 71 6.83 5.70 0.30
N VAL A 72 6.96 6.84 -0.35
CA VAL A 72 8.24 7.41 -0.78
C VAL A 72 8.51 8.66 0.04
N ILE A 73 9.68 8.73 0.67
CA ILE A 73 10.15 9.91 1.40
C ILE A 73 11.29 10.54 0.59
N LEU A 74 11.17 11.82 0.25
CA LEU A 74 12.17 12.56 -0.50
C LEU A 74 12.73 13.68 0.38
N TYR A 75 14.03 13.67 0.62
CA TYR A 75 14.70 14.67 1.46
C TYR A 75 15.24 15.81 0.58
N GLY A 76 14.49 16.90 0.50
CA GLY A 76 14.90 18.13 -0.18
C GLY A 76 15.79 19.01 0.71
N ALA A 77 16.30 20.09 0.15
CA ALA A 77 17.02 21.12 0.87
C ALA A 77 16.08 21.98 1.73
N GLN A 78 14.86 22.26 1.28
CA GLN A 78 13.91 23.12 1.99
C GLN A 78 13.08 22.34 3.01
N ALA A 79 12.64 21.15 2.62
CA ALA A 79 11.69 20.32 3.37
C ALA A 79 11.90 18.84 3.00
N TYR A 80 11.21 17.95 3.71
CA TYR A 80 11.04 16.58 3.25
C TYR A 80 9.62 16.35 2.75
N TYR A 81 9.47 15.41 1.83
CA TYR A 81 8.21 15.15 1.13
C TYR A 81 7.83 13.70 1.31
N GLN A 82 6.53 13.45 1.44
CA GLN A 82 5.99 12.11 1.40
C GLN A 82 5.07 11.96 0.19
N VAL A 83 5.34 10.96 -0.63
CA VAL A 83 4.53 10.62 -1.81
C VAL A 83 4.00 9.20 -1.66
N ILE A 84 2.69 9.03 -1.84
CA ILE A 84 2.04 7.73 -1.87
C ILE A 84 1.81 7.34 -3.32
N VAL A 85 2.35 6.18 -3.72
CA VAL A 85 2.31 5.71 -5.12
C VAL A 85 1.72 4.30 -5.15
N THR A 86 0.81 4.03 -6.08
CA THR A 86 0.27 2.68 -6.28
C THR A 86 1.31 1.73 -6.87
N GLU A 87 1.01 0.43 -6.93
CA GLU A 87 1.93 -0.56 -7.52
C GLU A 87 2.14 -0.37 -9.03
N ASP A 88 1.18 0.24 -9.73
CA ASP A 88 1.24 0.63 -11.15
C ASP A 88 1.88 2.01 -11.40
N GLY A 89 2.43 2.64 -10.35
CA GLY A 89 3.20 3.88 -10.48
C GLY A 89 2.39 5.16 -10.49
N LYS A 90 1.07 5.09 -10.25
CA LYS A 90 0.20 6.26 -10.15
C LYS A 90 0.37 6.96 -8.80
N ILE A 91 0.53 8.27 -8.83
CA ILE A 91 0.55 9.11 -7.62
C ILE A 91 -0.86 9.14 -7.00
N VAL A 92 -0.97 8.77 -5.74
CA VAL A 92 -2.20 8.85 -4.93
C VAL A 92 -2.25 10.18 -4.17
N SER A 93 -1.14 10.54 -3.53
CA SER A 93 -1.02 11.79 -2.79
C SER A 93 0.44 12.19 -2.61
N SER A 94 0.66 13.47 -2.34
CA SER A 94 1.97 14.07 -2.08
C SER A 94 1.83 15.20 -1.06
N GLU A 95 2.64 15.18 0.00
CA GLU A 95 2.65 16.16 1.09
C GLU A 95 4.06 16.71 1.36
N ARG A 96 4.13 17.99 1.75
CA ARG A 96 5.34 18.68 2.20
C ARG A 96 5.36 18.68 3.72
N LEU A 97 6.52 18.39 4.29
CA LEU A 97 6.75 18.29 5.74
C LEU A 97 8.02 19.06 6.09
N GLU A 98 7.93 19.95 7.07
CA GLU A 98 9.05 20.80 7.48
C GLU A 98 10.05 20.00 8.32
N TYR A 99 11.34 20.28 8.13
CA TYR A 99 12.37 19.79 9.04
C TYR A 99 12.14 20.36 10.45
N LYS A 100 12.46 19.56 11.47
CA LYS A 100 12.45 20.01 12.86
C LYS A 100 13.64 20.91 13.18
#